data_AF-A0A2S0N5Q7-F1
#
_entry.id   AF-A0A2S0N5Q7-F1
#
_cell.length_a   1.000
_cell.length_b   1.000
_cell.length_c   1.000
_cell.angle_alpha   90.00
_cell.angle_beta   90.00
_cell.angle_gamma   90.00
#
_symmetry.space_group_name_H-M   'P 1'
#
loop_
_entity.id
_entity.type
_entity.pdbx_description
1 polymer ?
#
loop_
_entity_poly.entity_id
_entity_poly.type
_entity_poly.pdbx_seq_one_letter_code
_entity_poly.pdbx_strand_id
1 'polypeptide(L)'
;MNMSKFIISVTYEHQDETSLESGEPYERGYEIEGQEVDEDELKAIANEYGVNAASSTVIGQFTWFNSSSPREDREYFEKGIEKFFSLHIKKGDVLHAARILNIKG
;
A
#
# COMPACT_ATOMS: atom_id res chain seq x y z
N MET A 1 -26.77 1.74 -9.20
CA MET A 1 -25.48 2.45 -9.17
C MET A 1 -24.42 1.42 -9.50
N ASN A 2 -23.68 1.56 -10.60
CA ASN A 2 -22.56 0.67 -10.88
C ASN A 2 -21.42 1.05 -9.94
N MET A 3 -21.20 0.24 -8.91
CA MET A 3 -20.02 0.34 -8.07
C MET A 3 -18.80 -0.01 -8.93
N SER A 4 -17.84 0.90 -9.01
CA SER A 4 -16.56 0.60 -9.68
C SER A 4 -15.85 -0.47 -8.87
N LYS A 5 -15.57 -1.62 -9.51
CA LYS A 5 -14.84 -2.72 -8.86
C LYS A 5 -13.37 -2.67 -9.24
N PHE A 6 -12.52 -2.83 -8.25
CA PHE A 6 -11.07 -2.88 -8.40
C PHE A 6 -10.57 -4.24 -7.95
N ILE A 7 -9.53 -4.74 -8.61
CA ILE A 7 -8.75 -5.86 -8.09
C ILE A 7 -7.46 -5.29 -7.55
N ILE A 8 -7.22 -5.47 -6.25
CA ILE A 8 -6.07 -4.89 -5.58
C ILE A 8 -5.13 -5.95 -5.01
N SER A 9 -3.91 -5.54 -4.76
CA SER A 9 -2.95 -6.27 -3.94
C SER A 9 -2.29 -5.32 -2.97
N VAL A 10 -2.17 -5.73 -1.71
CA VAL A 10 -1.43 -5.02 -0.68
C VAL A 10 -0.23 -5.86 -0.30
N THR A 11 0.95 -5.32 -0.52
CA THR A 11 2.22 -5.90 -0.08
C THR A 11 2.73 -5.17 1.14
N TYR A 12 3.47 -5.87 1.99
CA TYR A 12 4.24 -5.26 3.07
C TYR A 12 5.75 -5.44 2.83
N GLU A 13 6.53 -4.49 3.34
CA GLU A 13 7.97 -4.58 3.45
C GLU A 13 8.37 -4.30 4.90
N HIS A 14 9.17 -5.19 5.48
CA HIS A 14 9.85 -4.96 6.74
C HIS A 14 11.23 -4.34 6.48
N GLN A 15 11.47 -3.19 7.09
CA GLN A 15 12.79 -2.58 7.20
C GLN A 15 13.25 -2.70 8.66
N ASP A 16 14.38 -3.36 8.87
CA ASP A 16 15.08 -3.38 10.15
C ASP A 16 16.40 -2.62 9.96
N GLU A 17 16.83 -1.82 10.95
CA GLU A 17 18.09 -1.08 10.90
C GLU A 17 19.28 -2.00 10.57
N THR A 18 19.26 -3.25 11.04
CA THR A 18 20.29 -4.25 10.75
C THR A 18 20.30 -4.69 9.28
N SER A 19 19.15 -4.68 8.60
CA SER A 19 19.02 -5.05 7.18
C SER A 19 19.55 -3.97 6.24
N LEU A 20 19.44 -2.69 6.62
CA LEU A 20 20.04 -1.56 5.89
C LEU A 20 21.57 -1.61 5.88
N GLU A 21 22.18 -2.07 6.98
CA GLU A 21 23.64 -2.19 7.10
C GLU A 21 24.20 -3.48 6.46
N SER A 22 23.42 -4.57 6.48
CA SER A 22 23.90 -5.89 6.04
C SER A 22 23.58 -6.23 4.57
N GLY A 23 22.67 -5.51 3.91
CA GLY A 23 22.25 -5.77 2.53
C GLY A 23 21.50 -7.10 2.33
N GLU A 24 21.05 -7.72 3.42
CA GLU A 24 20.30 -8.97 3.48
C GLU A 24 18.78 -8.72 3.28
N PRO A 25 18.02 -9.73 2.82
CA PRO A 25 16.78 -9.48 2.10
C PRO A 25 15.68 -8.91 2.99
N TYR A 26 15.22 -7.70 2.61
CA TYR A 26 13.93 -7.14 2.99
C TYR A 26 12.86 -8.23 2.99
N GLU A 27 12.22 -8.50 4.13
CA GLU A 27 11.08 -9.41 4.13
C GLU A 27 9.91 -8.71 3.44
N ARG A 28 9.50 -9.26 2.29
CA ARG A 28 8.37 -8.78 1.50
C ARG A 28 7.32 -9.87 1.41
N GLY A 29 6.08 -9.50 1.65
CA GLY A 29 4.94 -10.42 1.56
C GLY A 29 3.68 -9.73 1.07
N TYR A 30 2.59 -10.49 1.02
CA TYR A 30 1.25 -10.01 0.66
C TYR A 30 0.36 -10.07 1.89
N GLU A 31 -0.24 -8.94 2.26
CA GLU A 31 -1.42 -8.94 3.15
C GLU A 31 -2.67 -9.30 2.35
N ILE A 32 -2.76 -8.79 1.12
CA ILE A 32 -3.88 -9.01 0.22
C ILE A 32 -3.35 -9.34 -1.17
N GLU A 33 -3.77 -10.47 -1.72
CA GLU A 33 -3.39 -10.88 -3.07
C GLU A 33 -4.62 -11.00 -3.99
N GLY A 34 -4.85 -9.98 -4.82
CA GLY A 34 -5.86 -10.06 -5.89
C GLY A 34 -7.31 -10.02 -5.39
N GLN A 35 -7.59 -9.24 -4.35
CA GLN A 35 -8.94 -9.09 -3.81
C GLN A 35 -9.77 -8.13 -4.66
N GLU A 36 -11.00 -8.52 -4.95
CA GLU A 36 -12.00 -7.64 -5.56
C GLU A 36 -12.64 -6.75 -4.48
N VAL A 37 -12.60 -5.44 -4.68
CA VAL A 37 -13.11 -4.43 -3.75
C VAL A 37 -13.89 -3.35 -4.51
N ASP A 38 -14.87 -2.74 -3.85
CA ASP A 38 -15.52 -1.54 -4.37
C ASP A 38 -14.84 -0.25 -3.84
N GLU A 39 -15.44 0.90 -4.12
CA GLU A 39 -14.89 2.22 -3.79
C GLU A 39 -14.82 2.48 -2.28
N ASP A 40 -15.76 1.96 -1.49
CA ASP A 40 -15.79 2.14 -0.03
C ASP A 40 -14.75 1.23 0.63
N GLU A 41 -14.73 -0.04 0.22
CA GLU A 41 -13.74 -1.03 0.65
C GLU A 41 -12.32 -0.59 0.31
N LEU A 42 -12.09 -0.02 -0.88
CA LEU A 42 -10.78 0.52 -1.27
C LEU A 42 -10.31 1.63 -0.32
N LYS A 43 -11.21 2.53 0.10
CA LYS A 43 -10.88 3.58 1.08
C LYS A 43 -10.59 2.99 2.45
N ALA A 44 -11.41 2.04 2.89
CA ALA A 44 -11.23 1.37 4.17
C ALA A 44 -9.86 0.69 4.25
N ILE A 45 -9.49 -0.06 3.20
CA ILE A 45 -8.19 -0.73 3.10
C ILE A 45 -7.05 0.29 3.06
N ALA A 46 -7.13 1.32 2.22
CA ALA A 46 -6.07 2.33 2.17
C ALA A 46 -5.88 3.04 3.52
N ASN A 47 -6.96 3.30 4.25
CA ASN A 47 -6.89 3.86 5.60
C ASN A 47 -6.30 2.88 6.62
N GLU A 48 -6.73 1.63 6.60
CA GLU A 48 -6.24 0.55 7.47
C GLU A 48 -4.73 0.33 7.31
N TYR A 49 -4.24 0.35 6.07
CA TYR A 49 -2.82 0.16 5.76
C TYR A 49 -2.02 1.46 5.67
N GLY A 50 -2.62 2.62 6.00
CA GLY A 50 -1.93 3.91 6.02
C GLY A 50 -1.47 4.43 4.66
N VAL A 51 -2.00 3.91 3.56
CA VAL A 51 -1.61 4.26 2.19
C VAL A 51 -2.06 5.68 1.86
N ASN A 52 -1.09 6.57 1.62
CA ASN A 52 -1.37 8.01 1.46
C ASN A 52 -0.52 8.71 0.39
N ALA A 53 0.46 8.03 -0.21
CA ALA A 53 1.29 8.59 -1.27
C ALA A 53 1.25 7.73 -2.53
N ALA A 54 1.50 8.34 -3.69
CA ALA A 54 1.76 7.63 -4.93
C ALA A 54 3.26 7.41 -5.11
N SER A 55 3.65 6.32 -5.74
CA SER A 55 5.05 6.01 -6.07
C SER A 55 5.58 6.88 -7.21
N SER A 56 4.73 7.66 -7.85
CA SER A 56 5.06 8.45 -9.02
C SER A 56 4.19 9.69 -9.10
N THR A 57 4.79 10.77 -9.60
CA THR A 57 4.12 12.07 -9.82
C THR A 57 3.05 11.98 -10.92
N VAL A 58 3.11 10.97 -11.77
CA VAL A 58 2.09 10.72 -12.79
C VAL A 58 1.38 9.42 -12.45
N ILE A 59 0.08 9.52 -12.15
CA ILE A 59 -0.77 8.37 -11.89
C ILE A 59 -1.07 7.66 -13.22
N GLY A 60 -0.72 6.39 -13.30
CA GLY A 60 -0.95 5.53 -14.45
C GLY A 60 -1.22 4.10 -14.03
N GLN A 61 -1.34 3.21 -15.02
CA GLN A 61 -1.71 1.80 -14.80
C GLN A 61 -0.75 1.03 -13.87
N PHE A 62 0.50 1.48 -13.77
CA PHE A 62 1.55 0.83 -12.98
C PHE A 62 1.90 1.59 -11.70
N THR A 63 1.09 2.58 -11.30
CA THR A 63 1.34 3.34 -10.09
C THR A 63 1.07 2.48 -8.86
N TRP A 64 2.03 2.48 -7.94
CA TRP A 64 1.88 1.91 -6.62
C TRP A 64 1.49 3.03 -5.66
N PHE A 65 0.61 2.73 -4.71
CA PHE A 65 0.29 3.63 -3.62
C PHE A 65 0.98 3.12 -2.37
N ASN A 66 1.66 3.97 -1.63
CA ASN A 66 2.53 3.58 -0.53
C ASN A 66 2.11 4.28 0.77
N SER A 67 2.38 3.62 1.89
CA SER A 67 2.38 4.27 3.19
C SER A 67 3.64 5.10 3.33
N SER A 68 3.48 6.39 3.61
CA SER A 68 4.60 7.31 3.85
C SER A 68 5.26 7.13 5.23
N SER A 69 4.62 6.36 6.11
CA SER A 69 5.10 6.13 7.47
C SER A 69 5.00 4.64 7.81
N PRO A 70 5.93 4.11 8.62
CA PRO A 70 5.82 2.74 9.07
C PRO A 70 4.61 2.59 9.98
N ARG A 71 4.08 1.37 10.06
CA ARG A 71 3.00 1.06 10.98
C ARG A 71 3.52 0.99 12.41
N GLU A 72 3.06 1.93 13.23
CA GLU A 72 3.41 2.09 14.64
C GLU A 72 2.67 1.07 15.52
N ASP A 73 2.91 -0.22 15.27
CA ASP A 73 2.38 -1.33 16.05
C ASP A 73 3.40 -1.82 17.09
N ARG A 74 2.99 -2.81 17.88
CA ARG A 74 3.83 -3.40 18.93
C ARG A 74 5.23 -3.82 18.41
N GLU A 75 5.34 -4.33 17.19
CA GLU A 75 6.63 -4.74 16.61
C GLU A 75 7.55 -3.54 16.31
N TYR A 76 6.99 -2.40 15.93
CA TYR A 76 7.75 -1.16 15.77
C TYR A 76 8.33 -0.70 17.11
N PHE A 77 7.50 -0.66 18.17
CA PHE A 77 7.93 -0.17 19.47
C PHE A 77 8.82 -1.14 20.27
N GLU A 78 8.60 -2.45 20.14
CA GLU A 78 9.36 -3.47 20.91
C GLU A 78 10.60 -3.98 20.18
N LYS A 79 10.55 -4.08 18.85
CA LYS A 79 11.63 -4.67 18.04
C LYS A 79 12.32 -3.66 17.14
N GLY A 80 11.79 -2.45 16.98
CA GLY A 80 12.31 -1.46 16.03
C GLY A 80 12.04 -1.81 14.56
N ILE A 81 11.09 -2.72 14.29
CA ILE A 81 10.79 -3.16 12.92
C ILE A 81 9.85 -2.16 12.25
N GLU A 82 10.31 -1.53 11.17
CA GLU A 82 9.53 -0.59 10.38
C GLU A 82 8.76 -1.35 9.28
N LYS A 83 7.43 -1.46 9.42
CA LYS A 83 6.58 -2.10 8.42
C LYS A 83 5.93 -1.08 7.50
N PHE A 84 6.29 -1.08 6.23
CA PHE A 84 5.67 -0.25 5.19
C PHE A 84 4.71 -1.06 4.34
N PHE A 85 3.65 -0.42 3.85
CA PHE A 85 2.66 -1.06 2.98
C PHE A 85 2.65 -0.40 1.62
N SER A 86 2.42 -1.22 0.59
CA SER A 86 2.20 -0.75 -0.77
C SER A 86 0.97 -1.43 -1.37
N LEU A 87 0.05 -0.62 -1.86
CA LEU A 87 -1.17 -1.02 -2.54
C LEU A 87 -1.01 -0.85 -4.05
N HIS A 88 -1.37 -1.89 -4.79
CA HIS A 88 -1.33 -1.92 -6.25
C HIS A 88 -2.71 -2.29 -6.81
N ILE A 89 -3.20 -1.49 -7.76
CA ILE A 89 -4.45 -1.76 -8.48
C ILE A 89 -4.12 -2.66 -9.68
N LYS A 90 -4.35 -3.97 -9.55
CA LYS A 90 -4.15 -4.94 -10.64
C LYS A 90 -5.16 -4.76 -11.79
N LYS A 91 -6.40 -4.39 -11.45
CA LYS A 91 -7.47 -4.16 -12.44
C LYS A 91 -8.40 -3.07 -11.96
N GLY A 92 -8.79 -2.16 -12.85
CA GLY A 92 -9.65 -1.03 -12.55
C GLY A 92 -9.03 0.27 -13.04
N ASP A 93 -9.76 1.38 -12.93
CA ASP A 93 -9.27 2.70 -13.31
C ASP A 93 -8.40 3.28 -12.18
N VAL A 94 -7.08 3.29 -12.38
CA VAL A 94 -6.12 3.71 -11.34
C VAL A 94 -6.23 5.19 -11.03
N LEU A 95 -6.61 6.03 -12.01
CA LEU A 95 -6.82 7.45 -11.79
C LEU A 95 -8.06 7.70 -10.92
N HIS A 96 -9.14 6.96 -11.16
CA HIS A 96 -10.33 6.98 -10.32
C HIS A 96 -10.02 6.48 -8.92
N ALA A 97 -9.25 5.40 -8.77
CA ALA A 97 -8.75 4.93 -7.48
C ALA A 97 -7.95 6.02 -6.74
N ALA A 98 -6.99 6.68 -7.39
CA ALA A 98 -6.23 7.77 -6.77
C ALA A 98 -7.14 8.91 -6.26
N ARG A 99 -8.20 9.25 -7.02
CA ARG A 99 -9.18 10.27 -6.62
C ARG A 99 -10.01 9.83 -5.41
N ILE A 100 -10.42 8.57 -5.36
CA ILE A 100 -11.11 7.95 -4.22
C ILE A 100 -10.23 8.04 -2.98
N LEU A 101 -8.94 7.72 -3.11
CA LEU A 101 -7.95 7.75 -2.03
C LEU A 101 -7.48 9.15 -1.66
N ASN A 102 -7.88 10.18 -2.41
CA ASN A 102 -7.41 11.57 -2.26
C ASN A 102 -5.87 11.70 -2.36
N ILE A 103 -5.24 10.84 -3.16
CA ILE A 103 -3.80 10.84 -3.41
C ILE A 103 -3.53 11.58 -4.71
N LYS A 104 -2.61 12.55 -4.68
CA LYS A 104 -2.17 13.30 -5.85
C LYS A 104 -0.88 12.69 -6.41
N GLY A 105 -0.78 12.66 -7.74
CA GLY A 105 0.49 12.57 -8.45
C GLY A 105 1.13 13.95 -8.50
#